data_AF-A0A5C0SG35-F1
#
_entry.id   AF-A0A5C0SG35-F1
#
_cell.length_a   1.000
_cell.length_b   1.000
_cell.length_c   1.000
_cell.angle_alpha   90.00
_cell.angle_beta   90.00
_cell.angle_gamma   90.00
#
_symmetry.space_group_name_H-M   'P 1'
#
loop_
_entity.id
_entity.type
_entity.pdbx_description
1 polymer ?
#
loop_
_entity_poly.entity_id
_entity_poly.type
_entity_poly.pdbx_seq_one_letter_code
_entity_poly.pdbx_strand_id
1 'polypeptide(L)'
;MIIDLCYQEFLDNLISEENVSSSTIKSYKTDFKVLKSFLLKNNIKPLLDNIATPVLRRYISYLKIQKGYRTNTIRRKIHSLSSFLNIF
;
A
#
# COMPACT_ATOMS: atom_id res chain seq x y z
N MET A 1 3.76 -12.34 -8.34
CA MET A 1 3.73 -12.91 -6.95
C MET A 1 2.48 -12.49 -6.19
N ILE A 2 2.04 -13.24 -5.15
CA ILE A 2 0.91 -12.85 -4.29
C ILE A 2 1.32 -11.65 -3.43
N ILE A 3 0.58 -10.53 -3.53
CA ILE A 3 0.95 -9.26 -2.88
C ILE A 3 1.01 -9.36 -1.36
N ASP A 4 0.18 -10.19 -0.73
CA ASP A 4 0.16 -10.36 0.73
C ASP A 4 1.48 -10.96 1.25
N LEU A 5 2.05 -11.91 0.51
CA LEU A 5 3.33 -12.55 0.89
C LEU A 5 4.48 -11.55 0.75
N CYS A 6 4.55 -10.84 -0.38
CA CYS A 6 5.54 -9.77 -0.59
C CYS A 6 5.41 -8.68 0.49
N TYR A 7 4.20 -8.30 0.85
CA TYR A 7 4.00 -7.26 1.85
C TYR A 7 4.42 -7.71 3.26
N GLN A 8 4.21 -8.97 3.59
CA GLN A 8 4.68 -9.54 4.85
C GLN A 8 6.21 -9.55 4.92
N GLU A 9 6.88 -10.00 3.86
CA GLU A 9 8.34 -9.97 3.75
C GLU A 9 8.90 -8.54 3.85
N PHE A 10 8.26 -7.58 3.20
CA PHE A 10 8.59 -6.16 3.35
C PHE A 10 8.47 -5.68 4.79
N LEU A 11 7.40 -6.05 5.51
CA LEU A 11 7.26 -5.67 6.91
C LEU A 11 8.30 -6.33 7.80
N ASP A 12 8.65 -7.59 7.54
CA ASP A 12 9.66 -8.31 8.32
C ASP A 12 11.05 -7.67 8.13
N ASN A 13 11.39 -7.28 6.90
CA ASN A 13 12.60 -6.49 6.61
C ASN A 13 12.58 -5.14 7.33
N LEU A 14 11.45 -4.43 7.28
CA LEU A 14 11.29 -3.13 7.92
C LEU A 14 11.37 -3.22 9.46
N ILE A 15 10.97 -4.35 10.06
CA ILE A 15 11.10 -4.61 11.51
C ILE A 15 12.55 -4.96 11.88
N SER A 16 13.28 -5.64 10.99
CA SER A 16 14.70 -5.95 11.20
C SER A 16 15.59 -4.71 11.24
N GLU A 17 15.16 -3.61 10.61
CA GLU A 17 15.78 -2.30 10.76
C GLU A 17 15.44 -1.75 12.16
N GLU A 18 16.43 -1.70 13.08
CA GLU A 18 16.28 -1.43 14.53
C GLU A 18 15.53 -0.13 14.93
N ASN A 19 15.13 0.72 13.98
CA ASN A 19 14.59 2.05 14.22
C ASN A 19 13.10 2.22 13.91
N VAL A 20 12.38 1.14 13.55
CA VAL A 20 10.98 1.29 13.13
C VAL A 20 10.00 1.10 14.29
N SER A 21 9.29 2.18 14.62
CA SER A 21 8.29 2.14 15.68
C SER A 21 7.08 1.25 15.35
N SER A 22 6.46 0.67 16.38
CA SER A 22 5.21 -0.09 16.26
C SER A 22 4.07 0.74 15.62
N SER A 23 4.06 2.05 15.83
CA SER A 23 3.10 2.97 15.22
C SER A 23 3.30 3.11 13.71
N THR A 24 4.57 3.08 13.26
CA THR A 24 4.93 3.07 11.85
C THR A 24 4.46 1.77 11.20
N ILE A 25 4.74 0.62 11.80
CA ILE A 25 4.25 -0.69 11.33
C ILE A 25 2.72 -0.72 11.23
N LYS A 26 2.02 -0.22 12.25
CA LYS A 26 0.55 -0.15 12.23
C LYS A 26 0.04 0.74 11.09
N SER A 27 0.73 1.83 10.80
CA SER A 27 0.40 2.74 9.70
C SER A 27 0.56 2.06 8.34
N TYR A 28 1.68 1.36 8.13
CA TYR A 28 1.92 0.55 6.93
C TYR A 28 0.83 -0.53 6.77
N LYS A 29 0.52 -1.32 7.81
CA LYS A 29 -0.56 -2.33 7.76
C LYS A 29 -1.92 -1.72 7.38
N THR A 30 -2.24 -0.57 7.97
CA THR A 30 -3.51 0.14 7.69
C THR A 30 -3.57 0.66 6.26
N ASP A 31 -2.46 1.17 5.74
CA ASP A 31 -2.40 1.69 4.38
C ASP A 31 -2.52 0.57 3.33
N PHE A 32 -1.84 -0.55 3.56
CA PHE A 32 -1.96 -1.74 2.72
C PHE A 32 -3.36 -2.32 2.68
N LYS A 33 -4.05 -2.37 3.83
CA LYS A 33 -5.45 -2.82 3.89
C LYS A 33 -6.35 -2.00 2.96
N VAL A 34 -6.10 -0.69 2.84
CA VAL A 34 -6.85 0.19 1.94
C VAL A 34 -6.55 -0.12 0.47
N LEU A 35 -5.29 -0.36 0.12
CA LEU A 35 -4.91 -0.81 -1.22
C LEU A 35 -5.61 -2.13 -1.58
N LYS A 36 -5.52 -3.14 -0.71
CA LYS A 36 -6.15 -4.45 -0.93
C LYS A 36 -7.67 -4.33 -1.12
N SER A 37 -8.32 -3.52 -0.29
CA SER A 37 -9.75 -3.25 -0.42
C SER A 37 -10.10 -2.61 -1.76
N PHE A 38 -9.24 -1.70 -2.26
CA PHE A 38 -9.39 -1.12 -3.59
C PHE A 38 -9.26 -2.16 -4.71
N LEU A 39 -8.23 -3.03 -4.65
CA LEU A 39 -8.00 -4.07 -5.66
C LEU A 39 -9.21 -5.01 -5.74
N LEU A 40 -9.66 -5.52 -4.59
CA LEU A 40 -10.81 -6.43 -4.50
C LEU A 40 -12.10 -5.76 -5.00
N LYS A 41 -12.38 -4.51 -4.58
CA LYS A 41 -13.57 -3.77 -5.03
C LYS A 41 -13.62 -3.56 -6.55
N ASN A 42 -12.46 -3.53 -7.20
CA ASN A 42 -12.32 -3.29 -8.64
C ASN A 42 -12.07 -4.59 -9.43
N ASN A 43 -12.26 -5.76 -8.83
CA ASN A 43 -12.02 -7.08 -9.43
C ASN A 43 -10.58 -7.23 -9.97
N ILE A 44 -9.62 -6.56 -9.35
CA ILE A 44 -8.19 -6.68 -9.67
C ILE A 44 -7.60 -7.75 -8.76
N LYS A 45 -7.04 -8.81 -9.35
CA LYS A 45 -6.39 -9.87 -8.57
C LYS A 45 -5.22 -9.27 -7.78
N PRO A 46 -5.08 -9.56 -6.48
CA PRO A 46 -4.04 -9.01 -5.60
C PRO A 46 -2.69 -9.67 -5.85
N LEU A 47 -2.16 -9.44 -7.05
CA LEU A 47 -0.85 -9.89 -7.51
C LEU A 47 0.03 -8.65 -7.73
N LEU A 48 1.31 -8.75 -7.40
CA LEU A 48 2.27 -7.65 -7.55
C LEU A 48 2.29 -7.12 -8.99
N ASP A 49 2.25 -8.04 -9.96
CA ASP A 49 2.30 -7.76 -11.41
C ASP A 49 1.09 -6.93 -11.90
N ASN A 50 -0.01 -6.91 -11.13
CA ASN A 50 -1.19 -6.13 -11.45
C ASN A 50 -1.13 -4.68 -10.91
N ILE A 51 -0.11 -4.31 -10.13
CA ILE A 51 0.05 -2.97 -9.55
C ILE A 51 0.84 -2.07 -10.51
N ALA A 52 0.35 -1.94 -11.75
CA ALA A 52 0.95 -1.08 -12.75
C ALA A 52 0.51 0.39 -12.61
N THR A 53 1.20 1.31 -13.29
CA THR A 53 0.89 2.75 -13.28
C THR A 53 -0.59 3.08 -13.54
N PRO A 54 -1.32 2.43 -14.47
CA PRO A 54 -2.75 2.67 -14.64
C PRO A 54 -3.59 2.34 -13.39
N VAL A 55 -3.26 1.25 -12.69
CA VAL A 55 -3.93 0.84 -11.45
C VAL A 55 -3.61 1.82 -10.32
N LEU A 56 -2.36 2.28 -10.22
CA LEU A 56 -1.96 3.29 -9.25
C LEU A 56 -2.68 4.63 -9.46
N ARG A 57 -2.82 5.10 -10.70
CA ARG A 57 -3.61 6.31 -11.01
C ARG A 57 -5.06 6.16 -10.56
N ARG A 58 -5.68 5.01 -10.84
CA ARG A 58 -7.05 4.70 -10.37
C ARG A 58 -7.13 4.65 -8.84
N TYR A 59 -6.10 4.12 -8.17
CA TYR A 59 -6.04 4.08 -6.71
C TYR A 59 -5.99 5.49 -6.11
N ILE A 60 -5.20 6.41 -6.69
CA ILE A 60 -5.15 7.81 -6.25
C ILE A 60 -6.53 8.47 -6.39
N SER A 61 -7.21 8.27 -7.53
CA SER A 61 -8.58 8.75 -7.74
C SER A 61 -9.56 8.14 -6.73
N TYR A 62 -9.43 6.85 -6.41
CA TYR A 62 -10.22 6.20 -5.37
C TYR A 62 -10.01 6.83 -3.99
N LEU A 63 -8.77 7.11 -3.59
CA LEU A 63 -8.46 7.74 -2.31
C LEU A 63 -9.06 9.16 -2.20
N LYS A 64 -9.02 9.92 -3.30
CA LYS A 64 -9.56 11.28 -3.32
C LYS A 64 -11.09 11.30 -3.39
N ILE A 65 -11.66 10.62 -4.38
CA ILE A 65 -13.07 10.75 -4.75
C ILE A 65 -13.95 9.84 -3.89
N GLN A 66 -13.57 8.58 -3.71
CA GLN A 66 -14.42 7.60 -3.01
C GLN A 66 -14.16 7.57 -1.49
N LYS A 67 -12.91 7.79 -1.05
CA LYS A 67 -12.58 7.84 0.38
C LYS A 67 -12.61 9.24 0.97
N GLY A 68 -12.65 10.28 0.15
CA GLY A 68 -12.67 11.67 0.61
C GLY A 68 -11.45 12.06 1.44
N TYR A 69 -10.31 11.39 1.24
CA TYR A 69 -9.12 11.66 2.05
C TYR A 69 -8.49 13.01 1.70
N ARG A 70 -8.00 13.70 2.74
CA ARG A 70 -7.20 14.92 2.58
C ARG A 70 -5.87 14.59 1.90
N THR A 71 -5.30 15.59 1.21
CA THR A 71 -4.04 15.46 0.45
C THR A 71 -2.90 14.85 1.28
N ASN A 72 -2.72 15.25 2.54
CA ASN A 72 -1.65 14.71 3.40
C ASN A 72 -1.83 13.21 3.67
N THR A 73 -3.07 12.74 3.87
CA THR A 73 -3.38 11.33 4.05
C THR A 73 -3.13 10.54 2.76
N ILE A 74 -3.48 11.12 1.60
CA ILE A 74 -3.21 10.52 0.29
C ILE A 74 -1.70 10.40 0.07
N ARG A 75 -0.93 11.47 0.31
CA ARG A 75 0.54 11.45 0.21
C ARG A 75 1.15 10.37 1.09
N ARG A 76 0.74 10.28 2.36
CA ARG A 76 1.21 9.23 3.29
C ARG A 76 0.98 7.82 2.74
N LYS A 77 -0.21 7.54 2.20
CA LYS A 77 -0.54 6.24 1.59
C LYS A 77 0.28 5.95 0.33
N ILE A 78 0.53 6.96 -0.50
CA ILE A 78 1.38 6.83 -1.70
C ILE A 78 2.83 6.56 -1.29
N HIS A 79 3.34 7.26 -0.27
CA HIS A 79 4.69 7.03 0.25
C HIS A 79 4.85 5.61 0.80
N SER A 80 3.89 5.14 1.60
CA SER A 80 3.88 3.76 2.11
C SER A 80 3.91 2.73 0.97
N LEU A 81 3.10 2.94 -0.07
CA LEU A 81 3.07 2.06 -1.24
C LEU A 81 4.37 2.13 -2.07
N SER A 82 4.93 3.32 -2.25
CA SER A 82 6.20 3.52 -2.96
C SER A 82 7.35 2.81 -2.23
N SER A 83 7.42 2.95 -0.90
CA SER A 83 8.41 2.25 -0.08
C SER A 83 8.33 0.73 -0.25
N PHE A 84 7.11 0.19 -0.23
CA PHE A 84 6.89 -1.24 -0.49
C PHE A 84 7.37 -1.65 -1.89
N LEU A 85 7.00 -0.91 -2.93
CA LEU A 85 7.32 -1.26 -4.32
C LEU A 85 8.79 -1.03 -4.72
N ASN A 86 9.54 -0.21 -3.99
CA ASN A 86 10.97 0.04 -4.27
C ASN A 86 11.91 -0.95 -3.59
N ILE A 87 11.42 -1.70 -2.60
CA ILE A 87 12.20 -2.77 -1.92
C ILE A 87 12.18 -4.08 -2.73
N PHE A 88 11.26 -4.18 -3.70
CA PHE A 88 11.21 -5.24 -4.72
C PHE A 88 11.70 -4.71 -6.07
#